data_AF-A0A534Z0N0-F1
#
_entry.id   AF-A0A534Z0N0-F1
#
_cell.length_a   1.000
_cell.length_b   1.000
_cell.length_c   1.000
_cell.angle_alpha   90.00
_cell.angle_beta   90.00
_cell.angle_gamma   90.00
#
_symmetry.space_group_name_H-M   'P 1'
#
loop_
_entity.id
_entity.type
_entity.pdbx_description
1 polymer ?
#
loop_
_entity_poly.entity_id
_entity_poly.type
_entity_poly.pdbx_seq_one_letter_code
_entity_poly.pdbx_strand_id
1 'polypeptide(L)' 'MSARANESLDKDLDRQIGATHRRLVKAIDGRVAAMSLQTKERYFAVLSTLVAKLEAPEKSLREIAQEMVAEAASMILLEP' A
#
# COMPACT_ATOMS: atom_id res chain seq x y z
N MET A 1 -4.35 -24.06 21.63
CA MET A 1 -3.13 -24.08 20.78
C MET A 1 -1.94 -23.69 21.66
N SER A 2 -0.76 -24.28 21.43
CA SER A 2 0.45 -24.05 22.25
C SER A 2 1.15 -22.73 21.86
N ALA A 3 1.79 -22.04 22.82
CA ALA A 3 2.52 -20.78 22.57
C ALA A 3 3.55 -20.88 21.43
N ARG A 4 4.23 -22.03 21.29
CA ARG A 4 5.18 -22.30 20.19
C ARG A 4 4.50 -22.34 18.80
N ALA A 5 3.24 -22.76 18.73
CA ALA A 5 2.49 -22.77 17.47
C ALA A 5 2.12 -21.34 17.04
N ASN A 6 1.79 -20.47 17.99
CA ASN A 6 1.53 -19.06 17.71
C ASN A 6 2.79 -18.32 17.27
N GLU A 7 3.94 -18.56 17.91
CA GLU A 7 5.23 -17.96 17.49
C GLU A 7 5.66 -18.41 16.09
N SER A 8 5.39 -19.68 15.74
CA SER A 8 5.68 -20.19 14.40
C SER A 8 4.78 -19.55 13.35
N LEU A 9 3.51 -19.31 13.68
CA LEU A 9 2.56 -18.66 12.78
C LEU A 9 2.92 -17.18 12.56
N ASP A 10 3.28 -16.48 13.64
CA ASP A 10 3.71 -15.08 13.62
C ASP A 10 4.92 -14.86 12.69
N LYS A 11 5.97 -15.68 12.85
CA LYS A 11 7.15 -15.63 11.97
C LYS A 11 6.86 -15.97 10.51
N ASP A 12 5.92 -16.89 10.26
CA ASP A 12 5.52 -17.23 8.90
C ASP A 12 4.74 -16.07 8.26
N LEU A 13 3.85 -15.42 9.01
CA LEU A 13 3.14 -14.23 8.56
C LEU A 13 4.11 -13.08 8.25
N ASP A 14 5.10 -12.81 9.10
CA ASP A 14 6.15 -11.82 8.83
C ASP A 14 6.87 -12.10 7.51
N ARG A 15 7.22 -13.36 7.27
CA ARG A 15 7.87 -13.79 6.03
C ARG A 15 6.96 -13.57 4.82
N GLN A 16 5.68 -13.93 4.93
CA GLN A 16 4.69 -13.76 3.86
C GLN A 16 4.43 -12.29 3.55
N ILE A 17 4.31 -11.44 4.57
CA ILE A 17 4.16 -9.99 4.44
C ILE A 17 5.38 -9.42 3.71
N GLY A 18 6.60 -9.75 4.16
CA GLY A 18 7.82 -9.30 3.52
C GLY A 18 7.95 -9.74 2.05
N ALA A 19 7.55 -10.97 1.73
CA ALA A 19 7.54 -11.48 0.35
C ALA A 19 6.50 -10.78 -0.53
N THR A 20 5.33 -10.44 0.03
CA THR A 20 4.28 -9.71 -0.68
C THR A 20 4.68 -8.25 -0.92
N HIS A 21 5.26 -7.59 0.09
CA HIS A 21 5.76 -6.22 -0.06
C HIS A 21 6.81 -6.09 -1.17
N ARG A 22 7.78 -7.01 -1.24
CA ARG A 22 8.77 -7.02 -2.34
C ARG A 22 8.14 -7.18 -3.72
N ARG A 23 7.08 -8.00 -3.84
CA ARG A 23 6.35 -8.18 -5.11
C ARG A 23 5.58 -6.91 -5.49
N LEU A 24 4.97 -6.24 -4.52
CA LEU A 24 4.30 -4.96 -4.72
C LEU A 24 5.26 -3.89 -5.26
N VAL A 25 6.41 -3.71 -4.61
CA VAL A 25 7.45 -2.75 -5.06
C VAL A 25 7.87 -3.04 -6.49
N LYS A 26 8.19 -4.30 -6.82
CA LYS A 26 8.57 -4.69 -8.19
C LYS A 26 7.49 -4.37 -9.23
N ALA A 27 6.22 -4.58 -8.89
CA ALA A 27 5.10 -4.25 -9.78
C ALA A 27 4.94 -2.74 -9.97
N ILE A 28 5.10 -1.96 -8.90
CA ILE A 28 5.07 -0.49 -8.95
C ILE A 28 6.21 0.04 -9.82
N ASP A 29 7.44 -0.42 -9.61
CA ASP A 29 8.62 0.01 -10.39
C ASP A 29 8.41 -0.23 -11.89
N GLY A 30 7.88 -1.41 -12.25
CA GLY A 30 7.53 -1.75 -13.63
C GLY A 30 6.51 -0.79 -14.24
N ARG A 31 5.50 -0.35 -13.48
CA ARG A 31 4.53 0.66 -13.94
C ARG A 31 5.16 2.03 -14.07
N VAL A 32 5.95 2.47 -13.07
CA VAL A 32 6.62 3.79 -13.07
C VAL A 32 7.55 3.94 -14.26
N ALA A 33 8.27 2.89 -14.65
CA ALA A 33 9.15 2.90 -15.81
C ALA A 33 8.42 3.24 -17.12
N ALA A 34 7.14 2.83 -17.25
CA ALA A 34 6.32 3.05 -18.43
C ALA A 34 5.51 4.37 -18.41
N MET A 35 5.52 5.13 -17.30
CA MET A 35 4.72 6.35 -17.16
C MET A 35 5.34 7.56 -17.85
N SER A 36 4.50 8.42 -18.42
CA SER A 36 4.88 9.78 -18.84
C SER A 36 5.27 10.64 -17.63
N LEU A 37 6.01 11.73 -17.84
CA LEU A 37 6.37 12.67 -16.76
C LEU A 37 5.14 13.20 -16.01
N GLN A 38 4.13 13.65 -16.75
CA GLN A 38 2.89 14.16 -16.16
C GLN A 38 2.15 13.09 -15.35
N THR A 39 2.20 11.82 -15.79
CA THR A 39 1.64 10.70 -15.03
C THR A 39 2.44 10.42 -13.77
N LYS A 40 3.77 10.53 -13.80
CA LYS A 40 4.65 10.35 -12.63
C LYS A 40 4.37 11.40 -11.56
N GLU A 41 4.16 12.66 -11.93
CA GLU A 41 3.83 13.73 -10.97
C GLU A 41 2.52 13.45 -10.23
N ARG A 42 1.46 13.08 -10.96
CA ARG A 42 0.16 12.69 -10.36
C ARG A 42 0.32 11.45 -9.48
N TYR A 43 1.06 10.46 -9.96
CA TYR A 43 1.29 9.22 -9.23
C TYR A 43 2.09 9.44 -7.94
N PHE A 44 3.08 10.34 -7.97
CA PHE A 44 3.86 10.73 -6.80
C PHE A 44 3.00 11.41 -5.74
N ALA A 45 2.09 12.31 -6.13
CA ALA A 45 1.16 12.93 -5.19
C ALA A 45 0.28 11.89 -4.47
N VAL A 46 -0.25 10.91 -5.21
CA VAL A 46 -1.05 9.81 -4.62
C VAL A 46 -0.22 8.95 -3.67
N LEU A 47 0.97 8.50 -4.10
CA LEU A 47 1.85 7.69 -3.27
C LEU A 47 2.28 8.40 -1.99
N SER A 48 2.60 9.69 -2.07
CA SER A 48 3.00 10.49 -0.91
C SER A 48 1.89 10.56 0.13
N THR A 49 0.65 10.75 -0.31
CA THR A 49 -0.53 10.75 0.58
C THR A 49 -0.76 9.38 1.22
N LEU A 50 -0.66 8.29 0.45
CA LEU A 50 -0.78 6.93 1.00
C LEU A 50 0.29 6.62 2.04
N VAL A 51 1.55 6.97 1.75
CA VAL A 51 2.68 6.76 2.67
C VAL A 51 2.46 7.55 3.96
N ALA A 52 2.09 8.83 3.87
CA ALA A 52 1.82 9.64 5.05
C ALA A 52 0.71 9.06 5.95
N LYS A 53 -0.31 8.41 5.36
CA LYS A 53 -1.35 7.72 6.14
C LYS A 53 -0.83 6.45 6.83
N LEU A 54 0.05 5.70 6.17
CA LEU A 54 0.65 4.48 6.74
C LEU A 54 1.69 4.80 7.83
N GLU A 55 2.32 5.97 7.75
CA GLU A 55 3.26 6.48 8.75
C GLU A 55 2.56 7.01 10.02
N ALA A 56 1.23 7.14 10.03
CA ALA A 56 0.43 7.58 11.17
C ALA A 56 0.13 6.39 12.11
N PRO A 57 0.90 6.16 13.20
CA PRO A 57 0.78 4.97 14.05
C PRO A 57 -0.56 4.89 14.80
N GLU A 58 -1.25 6.01 14.96
CA GLU A 58 -2.57 6.10 15.58
C GLU A 58 -3.72 5.60 14.69
N LYS A 59 -3.48 5.47 13.37
CA LYS A 59 -4.50 5.04 12.43
C LYS A 59 -4.51 3.52 12.28
N SER A 60 -5.69 2.93 12.42
CA SER A 60 -5.89 1.52 12.08
C SER A 60 -5.81 1.30 10.57
N LEU A 61 -5.42 0.08 10.15
CA LEU A 61 -5.45 -0.33 8.74
C LEU A 61 -6.84 -0.16 8.11
N ARG A 62 -7.91 -0.27 8.90
CA ARG A 62 -9.28 -0.04 8.44
C ARG A 62 -9.51 1.41 8.06
N GLU A 63 -9.11 2.35 8.91
CA GLU A 63 -9.25 3.79 8.66
C GLU A 63 -8.43 4.20 7.42
N ILE A 64 -7.19 3.71 7.31
CA ILE A 64 -6.34 3.94 6.14
C ILE A 64 -7.02 3.40 4.87
N ALA A 65 -7.57 2.19 4.91
CA ALA A 65 -8.27 1.61 3.75
C ALA A 65 -9.51 2.43 3.35
N GLN A 66 -10.30 2.91 4.32
CA GLN A 66 -11.47 3.74 4.06
C GLN A 66 -11.08 5.09 3.42
N GLU A 67 -10.06 5.75 3.96
CA GLU A 67 -9.53 7.00 3.40
C GLU A 67 -9.02 6.78 1.97
N MET A 68 -8.33 5.66 1.72
CA MET A 68 -7.79 5.38 0.40
C MET A 68 -8.86 5.06 -0.64
N VAL A 69 -9.92 4.35 -0.26
CA VAL A 69 -11.08 4.12 -1.14
C VAL A 69 -11.81 5.42 -1.45
N ALA A 70 -12.00 6.30 -0.45
CA ALA A 70 -12.67 7.59 -0.65
C ALA A 70 -11.88 8.50 -1.61
N GLU A 71 -10.56 8.56 -1.45
CA GLU A 71 -9.68 9.34 -2.33
C GLU A 71 -9.63 8.74 -3.73
N ALA A 72 -9.45 7.42 -3.86
CA ALA A 72 -9.46 6.76 -5.17
C ALA A 72 -10.80 6.94 -5.89
N ALA A 73 -11.93 6.85 -5.19
CA ALA A 73 -13.25 7.11 -5.77
C ALA A 73 -13.36 8.53 -6.33
N SER A 74 -12.82 9.53 -5.64
CA SER A 74 -12.79 10.90 -6.15
C SER A 74 -11.96 11.05 -7.43
N MET A 75 -10.89 10.27 -7.59
CA MET A 75 -10.04 10.30 -8.78
C MET A 75 -10.64 9.52 -9.96
N ILE A 76 -11.30 8.39 -9.70
CA ILE A 76 -11.96 7.56 -10.72
C ILE A 76 -13.24 8.23 -11.23
N LEU A 77 -14.02 8.86 -10.35
CA LEU A 77 -15.24 9.59 -10.74
C LEU A 77 -14.93 10.89 -11.50
N LEU A 78 -13.66 11.29 -11.56
CA LEU A 78 -13.15 12.43 -12.34
C LEU A 78 -12.37 11.98 -13.60
N GLU A 79 -12.29 10.68 -13.90
CA GLU A 79 -11.80 10.22 -15.20
C GLU A 79 -12.87 10.51 -16.27
N PRO A 80 -12.52 11.20 -17.39
CA PRO A 80 -13.45 11.49 -18.48
C PRO A 80 -13.83 10.24 -19.30
#